data_AF-A0A963MIQ1-F1
#
_entry.id   AF-A0A963MIQ1-F1
#
_cell.length_a   1.000
_cell.length_b   1.000
_cell.length_c   1.000
_cell.angle_alpha   90.00
_cell.angle_beta   90.00
_cell.angle_gamma   90.00
#
_symmetry.space_group_name_H-M   'P 1'
#
loop_
_entity.id
_entity.type
_entity.pdbx_description
1 polymer ?
#
loop_
_entity_poly.entity_id
_entity_poly.type
_entity_poly.pdbx_seq_one_letter_code
_entity_poly.pdbx_strand_id
1 'polypeptide(L)' 'ARDEYYWADLIGLAVVNTEGEALGTITTLLSAGAHEVLQVSDGTLTHLIPFVPDYVPEVDTAGGQVRVVWQKDW' A
#
# COMPACT_ATOMS: atom_id res chain seq x y z
N ALA A 1 17.90 5.11 10.82
CA ALA A 1 17.06 6.32 10.64
C ALA A 1 16.77 6.45 9.16
N ARG A 2 15.57 6.05 8.72
CA ARG A 2 14.93 6.38 7.43
C ARG A 2 13.63 5.58 7.33
N ASP A 3 12.63 6.00 8.09
CA ASP A 3 11.23 5.57 7.93
C ASP A 3 10.37 6.70 7.33
N GLU A 4 11.02 7.76 6.82
CA GLU A 4 10.36 8.79 6.04
C GLU A 4 10.39 8.37 4.57
N TYR A 5 9.48 7.46 4.20
CA TYR A 5 9.18 7.22 2.79
C TYR A 5 8.51 8.49 2.25
N TYR A 6 9.08 9.06 1.19
CA TYR A 6 8.39 10.12 0.48
C TYR A 6 7.18 9.50 -0.22
N TRP A 7 5.99 10.02 0.05
CA TRP A 7 4.73 9.53 -0.53
C TRP A 7 4.77 9.39 -2.06
N ALA A 8 5.51 10.29 -2.72
CA ALA A 8 5.72 10.27 -4.16
C ALA A 8 6.46 9.01 -4.66
N ASP A 9 7.29 8.39 -3.82
CA ASP A 9 8.02 7.16 -4.14
C ASP A 9 7.13 5.92 -4.02
N LEU A 10 6.06 6.01 -3.23
CA LEU A 10 5.10 4.93 -3.04
C LEU A 10 4.04 4.87 -4.14
N ILE A 11 3.71 6.01 -4.74
CA ILE A 11 2.72 6.08 -5.82
C ILE A 11 3.25 5.30 -7.04
N GLY A 12 2.43 4.37 -7.53
CA GLY A 12 2.75 3.50 -8.66
C GLY A 12 3.39 2.16 -8.26
N LEU A 13 3.73 1.94 -6.98
CA LEU A 13 4.22 0.65 -6.52
C LEU A 13 3.12 -0.43 -6.60
N ALA A 14 3.52 -1.65 -6.92
CA ALA A 14 2.63 -2.80 -6.92
C ALA A 14 2.35 -3.25 -5.48
N VAL A 15 1.08 -3.52 -5.16
CA VAL A 15 0.67 -3.98 -3.84
C VAL A 15 0.27 -5.43 -3.90
N VAL A 16 0.88 -6.24 -3.04
CA VAL A 16 0.59 -7.67 -2.93
C VAL A 16 0.23 -8.04 -1.50
N ASN A 17 -0.68 -9.00 -1.34
CA ASN A 17 -1.00 -9.53 -0.03
C ASN A 17 0.04 -10.56 0.46
N THR A 18 -0.13 -11.04 1.69
CA THR A 18 0.71 -12.10 2.27
C THR A 18 0.64 -13.42 1.53
N GLU A 19 -0.42 -13.65 0.76
CA GLU A 19 -0.65 -14.84 -0.06
C GLU A 19 -0.01 -14.72 -1.46
N GLY A 20 0.56 -13.56 -1.80
CA GLY A 20 1.20 -13.27 -3.08
C GLY A 20 0.22 -12.83 -4.18
N GLU A 21 -1.03 -12.53 -3.84
CA GLU A 21 -2.01 -12.00 -4.77
C GLU A 21 -1.82 -10.50 -4.98
N ALA A 22 -1.93 -10.06 -6.24
CA ALA A 22 -1.93 -8.65 -6.57
C ALA A 22 -3.28 -8.00 -6.22
N LEU A 23 -3.21 -6.97 -5.39
CA LEU A 23 -4.33 -6.09 -5.03
C LEU A 23 -4.42 -4.87 -5.97
N GLY A 24 -3.36 -4.61 -6.74
CA GLY A 24 -3.27 -3.52 -7.70
C GLY A 24 -2.03 -2.67 -7.45
N THR A 25 -2.15 -1.37 -7.74
CA THR A 25 -1.07 -0.40 -7.55
C THR A 25 -1.51 0.77 -6.67
N ILE A 26 -0.58 1.36 -5.93
CA ILE A 26 -0.85 2.56 -5.12
C ILE A 26 -1.15 3.72 -6.07
N THR A 27 -2.37 4.27 -6.01
CA THR A 27 -2.78 5.41 -6.84
C THR A 27 -2.58 6.72 -6.12
N THR A 28 -2.82 6.75 -4.81
CA THR A 28 -2.63 7.93 -3.97
C THR A 28 -2.57 7.55 -2.48
N LEU A 29 -2.21 8.50 -1.65
CA LEU A 29 -2.28 8.39 -0.20
C LEU A 29 -3.29 9.41 0.32
N LEU A 30 -4.20 8.95 1.16
CA LEU A 30 -5.21 9.77 1.82
C LEU A 30 -4.77 10.02 3.26
N SER A 31 -4.73 11.29 3.66
CA SER A 31 -4.51 11.65 5.06
C SER A 31 -5.85 11.67 5.80
N ALA A 32 -6.14 10.62 6.57
CA ALA A 32 -7.36 10.50 7.36
C ALA A 32 -7.18 11.07 8.78
N GLY A 33 -6.62 12.28 8.87
CA GLY A 33 -6.41 13.03 10.11
C GLY A 33 -5.27 12.48 10.99
N ALA A 34 -5.48 11.31 11.60
CA ALA A 34 -4.51 10.70 12.53
C ALA A 34 -3.64 9.60 11.90
N HIS A 35 -4.11 9.01 10.79
CA HIS A 35 -3.41 7.95 10.08
C HIS A 35 -3.42 8.19 8.58
N GLU A 36 -2.37 7.72 7.92
CA GLU A 36 -2.28 7.67 6.47
C GLU A 36 -2.99 6.42 5.95
N VAL A 37 -3.62 6.52 4.79
CA VAL A 37 -4.33 5.43 4.14
C VAL A 37 -3.84 5.33 2.70
N LEU A 38 -3.30 4.18 2.32
CA LEU A 38 -2.96 3.85 0.96
C LEU A 38 -4.25 3.60 0.17
N GLN A 39 -4.40 4.30 -0.95
CA GLN A 39 -5.40 3.96 -1.95
C GLN A 39 -4.75 3.07 -3.00
N VAL A 40 -5.21 1.83 -3.08
CA VAL A 40 -4.71 0.82 -4.02
C VAL A 40 -5.81 0.49 -5.00
N SER A 41 -5.49 0.46 -6.29
CA SER A 41 -6.46 0.07 -7.30
C SER A 41 -5.86 -0.85 -8.35
N ASP A 42 -6.65 -1.85 -8.74
CA ASP A 42 -6.40 -2.73 -9.89
C ASP A 42 -7.19 -2.27 -11.14
N GLY A 43 -7.73 -1.04 -11.11
CA GLY A 43 -8.59 -0.50 -12.18
C GLY A 43 -10.04 -0.94 -12.13
N THR A 44 -10.37 -2.00 -11.39
CA THR A 44 -11.76 -2.45 -11.15
C THR A 44 -12.23 -2.14 -9.73
N LEU A 45 -11.41 -2.51 -8.74
CA LEU A 45 -11.67 -2.28 -7.33
C LEU A 45 -10.65 -1.30 -6.76
N THR A 46 -11.05 -0.62 -5.69
CA THR A 46 -10.18 0.28 -4.93
C THR A 46 -10.19 -0.16 -3.47
N HIS A 47 -9.01 -0.50 -2.94
CA HIS A 47 -8.81 -0.84 -1.54
C HIS A 47 -8.21 0.37 -0.81
N LEU A 48 -8.69 0.60 0.41
CA LEU A 48 -8.20 1.64 1.31
C LEU A 48 -7.51 0.96 2.48
N ILE A 49 -6.18 0.94 2.45
CA ILE A 49 -5.36 0.19 3.40
C ILE A 49 -4.67 1.17 4.34
N PRO A 50 -4.90 1.10 5.66
CA PRO A 50 -4.19 1.96 6.60
C PRO A 50 -2.67 1.75 6.50
N PHE A 51 -1.90 2.81 6.29
CA PHE A 51 -0.44 2.78 6.22
C PHE A 51 0.16 2.73 7.63
N VAL A 52 -0.06 1.61 8.32
CA VAL A 52 0.52 1.32 9.63
C VAL A 52 1.26 -0.02 9.58
N PRO A 53 2.26 -0.24 10.46
CA PRO A 53 3.09 -1.45 10.45
C PRO A 53 2.31 -2.77 10.57
N ASP A 54 1.11 -2.71 11.18
CA ASP A 54 0.23 -3.88 11.37
C ASP A 54 -0.34 -4.39 10.04
N TYR A 55 -0.65 -3.48 9.11
CA TYR A 55 -1.20 -3.80 7.79
C TYR A 55 -0.17 -3.73 6.67
N VAL A 56 0.90 -2.95 6.84
CA VAL A 56 1.97 -2.77 5.84
C VAL A 56 3.31 -3.19 6.47
N PRO A 57 3.55 -4.50 6.61
CA PRO A 57 4.74 -5.02 7.28
C PRO A 57 6.03 -4.77 6.49
N GLU A 58 5.95 -4.60 5.17
CA GLU A 58 7.12 -4.51 4.30
C GLU A 58 6.85 -3.59 3.09
N VAL A 59 7.76 -2.65 2.88
CA VAL A 59 7.77 -1.70 1.77
C VAL A 59 9.10 -1.85 1.05
N ASP A 60 9.09 -2.41 -0.16
CA ASP A 60 10.27 -2.58 -1.00
C ASP A 60 10.24 -1.58 -2.15
N THR A 61 10.70 -0.36 -1.88
CA THR A 61 10.78 0.70 -2.91
C THR A 61 11.81 0.38 -3.99
N ALA A 62 12.85 -0.40 -3.67
CA ALA A 62 13.88 -0.80 -4.63
C ALA A 62 13.37 -1.79 -5.69
N GLY A 63 12.54 -2.77 -5.29
CA GLY A 63 11.89 -3.71 -6.21
C GLY A 63 10.52 -3.27 -6.71
N GLY A 64 10.02 -2.12 -6.27
CA GLY A 64 8.78 -1.55 -6.80
C GLY A 64 7.51 -2.14 -6.18
N GLN A 65 7.59 -2.74 -4.98
CA GLN A 65 6.54 -3.56 -4.41
C GLN A 65 6.28 -3.27 -2.93
N VAL A 66 5.01 -3.34 -2.51
CA VAL A 66 4.58 -3.21 -1.12
C VAL A 66 3.80 -4.46 -0.73
N ARG A 67 4.18 -5.07 0.40
CA ARG A 67 3.47 -6.22 0.95
C ARG A 67 2.53 -5.77 2.06
N VAL A 68 1.28 -6.17 1.96
CA VAL A 68 0.23 -5.81 2.90
C VAL A 68 -0.48 -7.03 3.47
N VAL A 69 -1.03 -6.90 4.67
CA VAL A 69 -1.93 -7.87 5.27
C VAL A 69 -3.36 -7.42 4.96
N TRP A 70 -3.82 -7.67 3.74
CA TRP A 70 -5.16 -7.29 3.28
C TRP A 70 -5.75 -8.39 2.39
N GLN A 71 -7.05 -8.65 2.56
CA GLN A 71 -7.77 -9.64 1.77
C GLN A 71 -8.38 -8.98 0.53
N LYS A 72 -8.30 -9.64 -0.63
CA LYS A 72 -8.82 -9.12 -1.90
C LYS A 72 -10.35 -9.02 -1.94
N ASP A 73 -11.02 -9.83 -1.12
CA ASP A 73 -12.48 -9.93 -1.04
C ASP A 73 -13.12 -8.92 -0.07
N TRP A 74 -12.31 -8.10 0.62
CA TRP A 74 -12.76 -7.01 1.50
C TRP A 74 -12.91 -5.67 0.75
#